data_AF-W6RPN4-F1
#
_entry.id   AF-W6RPN4-F1
#
_cell.length_a   1.000
_cell.length_b   1.000
_cell.length_c   1.000
_cell.angle_alpha   90.00
_cell.angle_beta   90.00
_cell.angle_gamma   90.00
#
_symmetry.space_group_name_H-M   'P 1'
#
loop_
_entity.id
_entity.type
_entity.pdbx_description
1 polymer ?
#
loop_
_entity_poly.entity_id
_entity_poly.type
_entity_poly.pdbx_seq_one_letter_code
_entity_poly.pdbx_strand_id
1 'polypeptide(L)'
;MPINKIVATKRGKAAIAAAIIAAAVGGWQSQKDTSAAVHPPAVILAQKALIETWEGVVLEAHWDPYAKIYDICYGKTKLNGKPITKGMKFTKQQCADFLEDDLYNEYYLPLVKRTN
;
A
#
# COMPACT_ATOMS: atom_id res chain seq x y z
N MET A 1 -53.56 -12.87 -0.15
CA MET A 1 -52.40 -11.94 -0.06
C MET A 1 -51.20 -12.74 0.42
N PRO A 2 -50.02 -12.63 -0.20
CA PRO A 2 -48.87 -13.43 0.24
C PRO A 2 -48.31 -12.82 1.52
N ILE A 3 -48.52 -13.54 2.62
CA ILE A 3 -47.97 -13.26 3.95
C ILE A 3 -46.52 -13.79 3.90
N ASN A 4 -45.52 -12.92 4.15
CA ASN A 4 -44.05 -13.18 4.14
C ASN A 4 -43.24 -12.86 2.86
N LYS A 5 -43.62 -11.84 2.06
CA LYS A 5 -42.67 -11.30 1.07
C LYS A 5 -41.70 -10.30 1.72
N ILE A 6 -40.40 -10.60 1.72
CA ILE A 6 -39.35 -9.61 2.01
C ILE A 6 -39.35 -8.61 0.85
N VAL A 7 -39.85 -7.40 1.11
CA VAL A 7 -39.90 -6.31 0.12
C VAL A 7 -38.93 -5.22 0.51
N ALA A 8 -38.17 -4.71 -0.46
CA ALA A 8 -37.24 -3.61 -0.24
C ALA A 8 -38.01 -2.36 0.19
N THR A 9 -37.79 -1.91 1.44
CA THR A 9 -38.43 -0.72 2.00
C THR A 9 -37.87 0.55 1.35
N LYS A 10 -38.67 1.62 1.31
CA LYS A 10 -38.21 2.92 0.78
C LYS A 10 -36.95 3.42 1.49
N ARG A 11 -36.90 3.25 2.82
CA ARG A 11 -35.73 3.60 3.65
C ARG A 11 -34.52 2.73 3.32
N GLY A 12 -34.71 1.42 3.17
CA GLY A 12 -33.62 0.49 2.79
C GLY A 12 -33.02 0.82 1.42
N LYS A 13 -33.86 1.14 0.42
CA LYS A 13 -33.40 1.58 -0.90
C LYS A 13 -32.58 2.86 -0.82
N ALA A 14 -33.05 3.85 -0.06
CA ALA A 14 -32.34 5.11 0.13
C ALA A 14 -30.99 4.90 0.84
N ALA A 15 -30.93 4.04 1.86
CA ALA A 15 -29.70 3.73 2.57
C ALA A 15 -28.66 3.06 1.66
N ILE A 16 -29.06 2.08 0.85
CA ILE A 16 -28.16 1.41 -0.12
C ILE A 16 -27.65 2.42 -1.16
N ALA A 17 -28.54 3.24 -1.73
CA ALA A 17 -28.14 4.25 -2.70
C ALA A 17 -27.15 5.26 -2.11
N ALA A 18 -27.40 5.74 -0.88
CA ALA A 18 -26.49 6.63 -0.18
C ALA A 18 -25.12 5.98 0.07
N ALA A 19 -25.08 4.71 0.47
CA ALA A 19 -23.84 3.97 0.67
C ALA A 19 -23.03 3.83 -0.63
N ILE A 20 -23.69 3.50 -1.75
CA ILE A 20 -23.03 3.40 -3.06
C ILE A 20 -22.46 4.77 -3.48
N ILE A 21 -23.23 5.85 -3.34
CA ILE A 21 -22.78 7.20 -3.68
C ILE A 21 -21.60 7.60 -2.79
N ALA A 22 -21.68 7.37 -1.48
CA ALA A 22 -20.60 7.67 -0.55
C ALA A 22 -19.32 6.89 -0.89
N ALA A 23 -19.42 5.60 -1.22
CA ALA A 23 -18.29 4.78 -1.64
C ALA A 23 -17.68 5.29 -2.96
N ALA A 24 -18.51 5.66 -3.94
CA ALA A 24 -18.04 6.20 -5.22
C ALA A 24 -17.32 7.55 -5.05
N VAL A 25 -17.91 8.47 -4.27
CA VAL A 25 -17.32 9.78 -3.98
C VAL A 25 -16.03 9.63 -3.17
N GLY A 26 -16.02 8.78 -2.15
CA GLY A 26 -14.83 8.50 -1.35
C GLY A 26 -13.70 7.90 -2.18
N GLY A 27 -14.02 6.92 -3.05
CA GLY A 27 -13.03 6.33 -3.96
C GLY A 27 -12.46 7.34 -4.96
N TRP A 28 -13.32 8.17 -5.56
CA TRP A 28 -12.88 9.23 -6.47
C TRP A 28 -11.97 10.26 -5.79
N GLN A 29 -12.37 10.72 -4.60
CA GLN A 29 -11.60 11.71 -3.85
C GLN A 29 -10.24 11.15 -3.43
N SER A 30 -10.19 9.89 -2.99
CA SER A 30 -8.93 9.23 -2.64
C SER A 30 -7.97 9.10 -3.82
N GLN A 31 -8.49 8.88 -5.04
CA GLN A 31 -7.69 8.86 -6.26
C GLN A 31 -7.17 10.27 -6.59
N LYS A 32 -8.02 11.30 -6.42
CA LYS A 32 -7.71 12.70 -6.71
C LYS A 32 -6.62 13.25 -5.77
N ASP A 33 -6.65 12.87 -4.50
CA ASP A 33 -5.71 13.37 -3.49
C ASP A 33 -4.35 12.63 -3.56
N THR A 34 -4.21 11.64 -4.45
CA THR A 34 -2.95 10.94 -4.67
C THR A 34 -1.88 11.89 -5.21
N SER A 35 -0.73 11.92 -4.54
CA SER A 35 0.44 12.70 -4.89
C SER A 35 1.72 12.01 -4.41
N ALA A 36 2.88 12.60 -4.68
CA ALA A 36 4.15 12.11 -4.14
C ALA A 36 4.25 12.25 -2.60
N ALA A 37 3.40 13.06 -1.97
CA ALA A 37 3.35 13.20 -0.50
C ALA A 37 2.20 12.42 0.13
N VAL A 38 1.21 12.00 -0.67
CA VAL A 38 0.03 11.25 -0.24
C VAL A 38 -0.13 10.09 -1.20
N HIS A 39 0.45 8.95 -0.84
CA HIS A 39 0.43 7.78 -1.69
C HIS A 39 -0.99 7.23 -1.89
N PRO A 40 -1.26 6.60 -3.04
CA PRO A 40 -2.58 6.05 -3.33
C PRO A 40 -2.90 4.89 -2.37
N PRO A 41 -4.18 4.62 -2.07
CA PRO A 41 -4.58 3.50 -1.22
C PRO A 41 -4.03 2.15 -1.67
N ALA A 42 -3.80 1.97 -2.97
CA ALA A 42 -3.22 0.74 -3.51
C ALA A 42 -1.79 0.48 -2.99
N VAL A 43 -0.97 1.52 -2.85
CA VAL A 43 0.39 1.42 -2.29
C VAL A 43 0.32 1.08 -0.80
N ILE A 44 -0.52 1.80 -0.04
CA ILE A 44 -0.69 1.56 1.39
C ILE A 44 -1.22 0.15 1.65
N LEU A 45 -2.18 -0.32 0.85
CA LEU A 45 -2.71 -1.68 0.94
C LEU A 45 -1.63 -2.72 0.64
N ALA A 46 -0.84 -2.52 -0.41
CA ALA A 46 0.24 -3.45 -0.76
C ALA A 46 1.29 -3.54 0.36
N GLN A 47 1.72 -2.39 0.89
CA GLN A 47 2.63 -2.31 2.03
C GLN A 47 2.06 -3.06 3.24
N LYS A 48 0.89 -2.65 3.74
CA LYS A 48 0.36 -3.12 5.03
C LYS A 48 -0.23 -4.53 5.00
N ALA A 49 -0.89 -4.91 3.91
CA ALA A 49 -1.63 -6.16 3.87
C ALA A 49 -0.82 -7.31 3.23
N LEU A 50 0.08 -7.00 2.30
CA LEU A 50 0.79 -8.04 1.52
C LEU A 50 2.26 -8.17 1.95
N ILE A 51 2.96 -7.06 2.10
CA ILE A 51 4.41 -7.08 2.27
C ILE A 51 4.80 -7.19 3.75
N GLU A 52 4.34 -6.26 4.59
CA GLU A 52 4.68 -6.24 6.02
C GLU A 52 4.24 -7.51 6.77
N THR A 53 3.25 -8.24 6.23
CA THR A 53 2.70 -9.47 6.82
C THR A 53 3.49 -10.73 6.46
N TRP A 54 4.21 -10.73 5.35
CA TRP A 54 4.85 -11.94 4.80
C TRP A 54 6.38 -11.88 4.78
N GLU A 55 6.96 -10.71 4.50
CA GLU A 55 8.40 -10.59 4.24
C GLU A 55 9.25 -10.58 5.52
N GLY A 56 8.65 -10.17 6.65
CA GLY A 56 9.38 -9.97 7.90
C GLY A 56 10.22 -8.68 7.89
N VAL A 57 10.68 -8.24 9.07
CA VAL A 57 11.43 -6.99 9.20
C VAL A 57 12.72 -7.21 9.97
N VAL A 58 13.85 -6.80 9.36
CA VAL A 58 15.18 -6.84 9.99
C VAL A 58 15.70 -5.42 10.15
N LEU A 59 15.85 -4.95 11.39
CA LEU A 59 16.18 -3.54 11.68
C LEU A 59 17.68 -3.22 11.59
N GLU A 60 18.53 -4.22 11.38
CA GLU A 60 19.97 -4.09 11.23
C GLU A 60 20.41 -4.79 9.95
N ALA A 61 21.33 -4.16 9.21
CA ALA A 61 21.78 -4.69 7.94
C ALA A 61 22.46 -6.04 8.14
N HIS A 62 22.02 -7.04 7.38
CA HIS A 62 22.54 -8.38 7.41
C HIS A 62 22.97 -8.82 6.02
N TRP A 63 23.79 -9.87 5.98
CA TRP A 63 24.26 -10.43 4.72
C TRP A 63 23.25 -11.47 4.24
N ASP A 64 22.64 -11.23 3.07
CA ASP A 64 21.83 -12.23 2.40
C ASP A 64 22.77 -13.27 1.73
N PRO A 65 22.79 -14.53 2.19
CA PRO A 65 23.64 -15.56 1.62
C PRO A 65 23.23 -15.97 0.19
N TYR A 66 21.98 -15.73 -0.22
CA TYR A 66 21.45 -16.10 -1.52
C TYR A 66 21.78 -15.05 -2.58
N ALA A 67 21.45 -13.77 -2.31
CA ALA A 67 21.74 -12.68 -3.22
C ALA A 67 23.19 -12.17 -3.14
N LYS A 68 23.94 -12.56 -2.10
CA LYS A 68 25.34 -12.15 -1.85
C LYS A 68 25.50 -10.63 -1.78
N ILE A 69 24.56 -9.98 -1.09
CA ILE A 69 24.52 -8.53 -0.86
C ILE A 69 24.03 -8.27 0.56
N TYR A 70 24.31 -7.08 1.07
CA TYR A 70 23.68 -6.62 2.31
C TYR A 70 22.28 -6.08 2.02
N ASP A 71 21.33 -6.47 2.86
CA ASP A 71 19.96 -5.98 2.87
C ASP A 71 19.49 -5.68 4.30
N ILE A 72 18.40 -4.93 4.40
CA ILE A 72 17.80 -4.46 5.65
C ILE A 72 16.30 -4.21 5.46
N CYS A 73 15.57 -4.01 6.55
CA CYS A 73 14.13 -3.75 6.56
C CYS A 73 13.35 -4.90 5.90
N TYR A 74 12.54 -4.59 4.90
CA TYR A 74 11.77 -5.52 4.07
C TYR A 74 12.57 -5.80 2.78
N GLY A 75 13.78 -6.36 2.90
CA GLY A 75 14.63 -6.71 1.75
C GLY A 75 15.24 -5.54 0.97
N LYS A 76 15.39 -4.35 1.58
CA LYS A 76 15.96 -3.17 0.92
C LYS A 76 17.47 -3.33 0.74
N THR A 77 17.94 -3.21 -0.50
CA THR A 77 19.36 -3.41 -0.88
C THR A 77 20.07 -2.10 -1.23
N LYS A 78 19.31 -1.03 -1.50
CA LYS A 78 19.82 0.31 -1.81
C LYS A 78 19.03 1.38 -1.08
N LEU A 79 19.71 2.42 -0.61
CA LEU A 79 19.11 3.63 -0.06
C LEU A 79 19.75 4.85 -0.72
N ASN A 80 18.95 5.74 -1.29
CA ASN A 80 19.41 6.93 -2.02
C ASN A 80 20.47 6.60 -3.11
N GLY A 81 20.24 5.52 -3.85
CA GLY A 81 21.14 5.04 -4.90
C GLY A 81 22.42 4.35 -4.41
N LYS A 82 22.67 4.28 -3.10
CA LYS A 82 23.86 3.63 -2.52
C LYS A 82 23.50 2.25 -1.97
N PRO A 83 24.37 1.24 -2.10
CA PRO A 83 24.15 -0.07 -1.49
C PRO A 83 23.99 0.05 0.03
N ILE A 84 23.13 -0.80 0.61
CA ILE A 84 23.15 -1.04 2.04
C ILE A 84 24.49 -1.67 2.40
N THR A 85 25.03 -1.27 3.54
CA THR A 85 26.32 -1.76 4.04
C THR A 85 26.20 -2.21 5.48
N LYS A 86 27.15 -3.05 5.91
CA LYS A 86 27.21 -3.60 7.26
C LYS A 86 27.11 -2.49 8.32
N GLY A 87 26.30 -2.72 9.35
CA GLY A 87 26.18 -1.83 10.51
C GLY A 87 25.15 -0.71 10.36
N MET A 88 24.49 -0.58 9.19
CA MET A 88 23.31 0.28 9.07
C MET A 88 22.17 -0.27 9.94
N LYS A 89 21.45 0.63 10.63
CA LYS A 89 20.27 0.30 11.44
C LYS A 89 19.18 1.34 11.23
N PHE A 90 17.94 0.88 11.22
CA PHE A 90 16.77 1.75 11.10
C PHE A 90 15.68 1.34 12.07
N THR A 91 14.82 2.30 12.40
CA THR A 91 13.61 2.02 13.17
C THR A 91 12.57 1.33 12.29
N LYS A 92 11.62 0.64 12.91
CA LYS A 92 10.49 0.03 12.20
C LYS A 92 9.71 1.05 11.36
N GLN A 93 9.54 2.27 11.87
CA GLN A 93 8.84 3.33 11.15
C GLN A 93 9.61 3.75 9.90
N GLN A 94 10.91 4.01 10.02
CA GLN A 94 11.76 4.34 8.87
C GLN A 94 11.73 3.22 7.81
N CYS A 95 11.79 1.96 8.22
CA CYS A 95 11.66 0.82 7.30
C CYS A 95 10.31 0.80 6.57
N ALA A 96 9.21 1.14 7.26
CA ALA A 96 7.89 1.24 6.65
C ALA A 96 7.82 2.42 5.68
N ASP A 97 8.34 3.58 6.06
CA ASP A 97 8.36 4.79 5.22
C ASP A 97 9.15 4.52 3.92
N PHE A 98 10.34 3.91 4.02
CA PHE A 98 11.14 3.55 2.86
C PHE A 98 10.41 2.57 1.94
N LEU A 99 9.72 1.57 2.51
CA LEU A 99 8.95 0.61 1.73
C LEU A 99 7.80 1.30 0.99
N GLU A 100 7.10 2.22 1.64
CA GLU A 100 6.01 2.96 1.01
C GLU A 100 6.50 3.82 -0.16
N ASP A 101 7.60 4.54 0.04
CA ASP A 101 8.26 5.35 -0.98
C ASP A 101 8.73 4.50 -2.17
N ASP A 102 9.38 3.36 -1.91
CA ASP A 102 9.86 2.45 -2.96
C ASP A 102 8.67 1.86 -3.74
N LEU A 103 7.60 1.44 -3.06
CA LEU A 103 6.40 0.91 -3.72
C LEU A 103 5.73 1.94 -4.61
N TYR A 104 5.66 3.19 -4.17
CA TYR A 104 5.11 4.25 -5.00
C TYR A 104 6.00 4.52 -6.23
N ASN A 105 7.30 4.72 -6.00
CA ASN A 105 8.21 5.19 -7.04
C ASN A 105 8.62 4.10 -8.04
N GLU A 106 8.90 2.88 -7.56
CA GLU A 106 9.46 1.80 -8.37
C GLU A 106 8.41 0.84 -8.91
N TYR A 107 7.24 0.74 -8.27
CA TYR A 107 6.17 -0.17 -8.70
C TYR A 107 4.92 0.57 -9.20
N TYR A 108 4.31 1.42 -8.37
CA TYR A 108 3.04 2.06 -8.73
C TYR A 108 3.20 3.00 -9.93
N LEU A 109 4.13 3.96 -9.87
CA LEU A 109 4.31 4.96 -10.94
C LEU A 109 4.60 4.33 -12.32
N PRO A 110 5.50 3.33 -12.45
CA PRO A 110 5.72 2.65 -13.74
C PRO A 110 4.49 1.90 -14.25
N LEU A 111 3.67 1.31 -13.36
CA LEU A 111 2.48 0.55 -13.75
C LEU A 111 1.32 1.45 -14.20
N VAL A 112 1.17 2.64 -13.62
CA VAL A 112 0.07 3.57 -13.95
C VAL A 112 0.42 4.60 -15.02
N LYS A 113 1.71 4.79 -15.32
CA LYS A 113 2.10 5.57 -16.51
C LYS A 113 1.60 4.83 -17.75
N ARG A 114 0.72 5.47 -18.52
CA ARG A 114 0.43 5.02 -19.89
C ARG A 114 1.75 4.97 -20.64
N THR A 115 2.12 3.79 -21.13
CA THR A 115 3.07 3.65 -22.22
C THR A 115 2.48 4.43 -23.41
N ASN A 116 3.04 5.59 -23.70
CA ASN A 116 2.76 6.28 -24.97
C ASN A 116 3.38 5.48 -26.12
#